data_AF-A0A2N1M993-F1
#
_entry.id   AF-A0A2N1M993-F1
#
_cell.length_a   1.000
_cell.length_b   1.000
_cell.length_c   1.000
_cell.angle_alpha   90.00
_cell.angle_beta   90.00
_cell.angle_gamma   90.00
#
_symmetry.space_group_name_H-M   'P 1'
#
loop_
_entity.id
_entity.type
_entity.pdbx_description
1 polymer ?
#
loop_
_entity_poly.entity_id
_entity_poly.type
_entity_poly.pdbx_seq_one_letter_code
_entity_poly.pdbx_strand_id
1 'polypeptide(L)'
;MSNRIKKCNNSECTICLPVELPIEVFDELHFLPDPKPSIADSNHYKDFSSIYGTQTSENFHPSKAGQLEADNLPQGIFNNNRVREFVECDFCGKIRCIYKWMPPSHELKGIVFIHQSLSCDSPIESGYYLNRLKKPPICYYCDKNNSLVKATDDLLHGYQSVYPLCSNCQLSGHSFHTWGKKKVGELTRKRKKE
;
A
#
# COMPACT_ATOMS: atom_id res chain seq x y z
N MET A 1 -3.47 -15.27 6.84
CA MET A 1 -3.76 -15.66 8.23
C MET A 1 -5.27 -15.80 8.30
N SER A 2 -5.77 -17.03 8.41
CA SER A 2 -7.20 -17.35 8.43
C SER A 2 -7.87 -16.64 9.61
N ASN A 3 -8.71 -15.66 9.30
CA ASN A 3 -9.53 -14.95 10.27
C ASN A 3 -10.66 -15.87 10.74
N ARG A 4 -10.32 -16.82 11.61
CA ARG A 4 -11.26 -17.74 12.23
C ARG A 4 -11.93 -17.04 13.41
N ILE A 5 -13.13 -16.52 13.20
CA ILE A 5 -13.91 -15.84 14.23
C ILE A 5 -14.70 -16.89 15.04
N LYS A 6 -14.08 -17.45 16.09
CA LYS A 6 -14.75 -18.16 17.20
C LYS A 6 -14.04 -17.76 18.49
N LYS A 7 -14.79 -17.53 19.57
CA LYS A 7 -14.20 -17.28 20.90
C LYS A 7 -13.34 -18.47 21.33
N CYS A 8 -12.27 -18.22 22.08
CA CYS A 8 -11.33 -19.26 22.51
C CYS A 8 -11.83 -20.13 23.70
N ASN A 9 -13.00 -19.82 24.26
CA ASN A 9 -13.59 -20.48 25.43
C ASN A 9 -12.68 -20.51 26.68
N ASN A 10 -11.77 -19.54 26.80
CA ASN A 10 -10.92 -19.37 27.98
C ASN A 10 -11.49 -18.24 28.85
N SER A 11 -11.83 -18.55 30.11
CA SER A 11 -12.39 -17.59 31.08
C SER A 11 -11.46 -16.43 31.40
N GLU A 12 -10.14 -16.65 31.28
CA GLU A 12 -9.10 -15.65 31.53
C GLU A 12 -8.75 -14.83 30.27
N CYS A 13 -9.43 -15.06 29.14
CA CYS A 13 -9.15 -14.32 27.92
C CYS A 13 -9.74 -12.92 27.97
N THR A 14 -8.87 -11.93 28.16
CA THR A 14 -9.22 -10.50 28.17
C THR A 14 -9.75 -9.98 26.82
N ILE A 15 -9.53 -10.72 25.73
CA ILE A 15 -9.99 -10.35 24.38
C ILE A 15 -11.37 -10.95 24.07
N CYS A 16 -11.56 -12.26 24.29
CA CYS A 16 -12.80 -12.94 23.91
C CYS A 16 -13.95 -12.69 24.90
N LEU A 17 -13.63 -12.38 26.17
CA LEU A 17 -14.57 -12.40 27.28
C LEU A 17 -15.25 -13.78 27.44
N PRO A 18 -15.95 -14.05 28.57
CA PRO A 18 -16.69 -15.30 28.73
C PRO A 18 -17.70 -15.56 27.61
N VAL A 19 -17.94 -16.84 27.34
CA VAL A 19 -18.98 -17.28 26.40
C VAL A 19 -20.34 -17.16 27.11
N GLU A 20 -21.30 -16.48 26.49
CA GLU A 20 -22.65 -16.27 27.05
C GLU A 20 -23.62 -17.40 26.70
N LEU A 21 -23.29 -18.19 25.68
CA LEU A 21 -24.04 -19.38 25.28
C LEU A 21 -23.77 -20.54 26.25
N PRO A 22 -24.74 -21.45 26.46
CA PRO A 22 -24.48 -22.73 27.11
C PRO A 22 -23.30 -23.44 26.43
N ILE A 23 -22.40 -23.98 27.25
CA ILE A 23 -21.11 -24.52 26.77
C ILE A 23 -21.35 -25.68 25.80
N GLU A 24 -22.37 -26.50 26.06
CA GLU A 24 -22.76 -27.63 25.22
C GLU A 24 -23.15 -27.17 23.81
N VAL A 25 -23.89 -26.07 23.71
CA VAL A 25 -24.29 -25.47 22.42
C VAL A 25 -23.09 -24.82 21.73
N PHE A 26 -22.22 -24.15 22.49
CA PHE A 26 -21.05 -23.48 21.94
C PHE A 26 -20.01 -24.46 21.38
N ASP A 27 -19.85 -25.60 22.03
CA ASP A 27 -18.90 -26.64 21.62
C ASP A 27 -19.34 -27.32 20.31
N GLU A 28 -20.65 -27.41 20.06
CA GLU A 28 -21.20 -27.90 18.78
C GLU A 28 -21.00 -26.92 17.60
N LEU A 29 -20.72 -25.63 17.86
CA LEU A 29 -20.53 -24.65 16.79
C LEU A 29 -19.22 -24.88 16.03
N HIS A 30 -19.31 -25.05 14.72
CA HIS A 30 -18.15 -25.02 13.83
C HIS A 30 -17.73 -23.58 13.51
N PHE A 31 -16.45 -23.42 13.15
CA PHE A 31 -15.95 -22.16 12.58
C PHE A 31 -16.71 -21.81 11.30
N LEU A 32 -16.86 -20.51 11.04
CA LEU A 32 -17.39 -20.05 9.76
C LEU A 32 -16.48 -20.57 8.62
N PRO A 33 -17.06 -21.27 7.62
CA PRO A 33 -16.30 -21.80 6.50
C PRO A 33 -15.85 -20.68 5.57
N ASP A 34 -14.65 -20.82 4.99
CA ASP A 34 -14.20 -19.94 3.91
C ASP A 34 -15.03 -20.19 2.64
N PRO A 35 -15.20 -19.17 1.78
CA PRO A 35 -15.92 -19.32 0.52
C PRO A 35 -15.33 -20.45 -0.35
N LYS A 36 -16.18 -21.29 -0.92
CA LYS A 36 -15.80 -22.31 -1.91
C LYS A 36 -16.64 -22.15 -3.18
N PRO A 37 -16.04 -22.13 -4.37
CA PRO A 37 -16.79 -21.99 -5.61
C PRO A 37 -17.74 -23.17 -5.80
N SER A 38 -18.91 -22.90 -6.37
CA SER A 38 -19.85 -23.92 -6.78
C SER A 38 -19.26 -24.74 -7.94
N ILE A 39 -19.57 -26.04 -7.95
CA ILE A 39 -19.17 -26.93 -9.04
C ILE A 39 -20.05 -26.69 -10.28
N ALA A 40 -21.31 -26.28 -10.06
CA ALA A 40 -22.28 -26.06 -11.13
C ALA A 40 -22.15 -24.69 -11.79
N ASP A 41 -21.68 -23.68 -11.05
CA ASP A 41 -21.49 -22.31 -11.55
C ASP A 41 -20.24 -21.69 -10.93
N SER A 42 -19.22 -21.44 -11.76
CA SER A 42 -17.96 -20.84 -11.33
C SER A 42 -18.10 -19.39 -10.84
N ASN A 43 -19.21 -18.71 -11.14
CA ASN A 43 -19.47 -17.33 -10.73
C ASN A 43 -20.15 -17.24 -9.36
N HIS A 44 -20.55 -18.37 -8.78
CA HIS A 44 -21.24 -18.42 -7.48
C HIS A 44 -20.47 -19.27 -6.49
N TYR A 45 -20.54 -18.90 -5.21
CA TYR A 45 -20.06 -19.74 -4.13
C TYR A 45 -21.10 -20.81 -3.77
N LYS A 46 -20.63 -21.90 -3.16
CA LYS A 46 -21.51 -22.91 -2.57
C LYS A 46 -22.34 -22.32 -1.44
N ASP A 47 -23.55 -22.81 -1.29
CA ASP A 47 -24.43 -22.43 -0.18
C ASP A 47 -23.81 -22.74 1.17
N PHE A 48 -24.03 -21.86 2.15
CA PHE A 48 -23.49 -22.00 3.51
C PHE A 48 -23.77 -23.38 4.12
N SER A 49 -25.01 -23.85 4.04
CA SER A 49 -25.42 -25.14 4.61
C SER A 49 -24.65 -26.33 4.04
N SER A 50 -24.15 -26.22 2.81
CA SER A 50 -23.37 -27.29 2.16
C SER A 50 -21.90 -27.32 2.58
N ILE A 51 -21.40 -26.23 3.19
CA ILE A 51 -19.99 -26.07 3.56
C ILE A 51 -19.77 -25.91 5.06
N TYR A 52 -20.82 -25.59 5.85
CA TYR A 52 -20.72 -25.47 7.29
C TYR A 52 -20.28 -26.79 7.93
N GLY A 53 -19.32 -26.72 8.86
CA GLY A 53 -18.71 -27.90 9.48
C GLY A 53 -17.68 -28.64 8.61
N THR A 54 -17.47 -28.23 7.37
CA THR A 54 -16.44 -28.83 6.50
C THR A 54 -15.10 -28.08 6.60
N GLN A 55 -13.99 -28.76 6.32
CA GLN A 55 -12.69 -28.09 6.22
C GLN A 55 -12.61 -27.24 4.95
N THR A 56 -12.38 -25.93 5.11
CA THR A 56 -12.21 -24.98 4.00
C THR A 56 -10.80 -24.37 3.99
N SER A 57 -10.47 -23.69 2.88
CA SER A 57 -9.23 -22.94 2.76
C SER A 57 -9.51 -21.53 2.25
N GLU A 58 -8.65 -20.59 2.61
CA GLU A 58 -8.77 -19.18 2.23
C GLU A 58 -8.54 -18.91 0.72
N ASN A 59 -8.27 -19.93 -0.09
CA ASN A 59 -7.78 -19.78 -1.47
C ASN A 59 -8.76 -19.04 -2.39
N PHE A 60 -10.05 -19.12 -2.11
CA PHE A 60 -11.11 -18.52 -2.91
C PHE A 60 -11.70 -17.27 -2.28
N HIS A 61 -11.03 -16.70 -1.27
CA HIS A 61 -11.40 -15.43 -0.69
C HIS A 61 -11.21 -14.32 -1.75
N PRO A 62 -12.19 -13.42 -1.98
CA PRO A 62 -12.08 -12.36 -2.99
C PRO A 62 -10.80 -11.51 -2.84
N SER A 63 -10.39 -11.25 -1.60
CA SER A 63 -9.15 -10.51 -1.30
C SER A 63 -7.86 -11.22 -1.73
N LYS A 64 -7.89 -12.55 -1.94
CA LYS A 64 -6.74 -13.31 -2.48
C LYS A 64 -6.81 -13.47 -4.00
N ALA A 65 -8.01 -13.51 -4.58
CA ALA A 65 -8.18 -13.59 -6.03
C ALA A 65 -7.51 -12.40 -6.75
N GLY A 66 -7.56 -11.20 -6.16
CA GLY A 66 -6.89 -10.01 -6.71
C GLY A 66 -5.36 -9.98 -6.60
N GLN A 67 -4.74 -10.88 -5.82
CA GLN A 67 -3.27 -10.91 -5.71
C GLN A 67 -2.61 -11.47 -6.98
N LEU A 68 -3.23 -12.45 -7.64
CA LEU A 68 -2.77 -12.98 -8.93
C LEU A 68 -2.87 -11.92 -10.05
N GLU A 69 -3.83 -11.02 -9.98
CA GLU A 69 -3.97 -9.90 -10.93
C GLU A 69 -2.99 -8.76 -10.65
N ALA A 70 -2.69 -8.49 -9.37
CA ALA A 70 -1.68 -7.51 -8.97
C ALA A 70 -0.25 -7.94 -9.38
N ASP A 71 0.03 -9.25 -9.41
CA ASP A 71 1.29 -9.81 -9.93
C ASP A 71 1.46 -9.63 -11.44
N ASN A 72 0.36 -9.40 -12.19
CA ASN A 72 0.43 -9.06 -13.61
C ASN A 72 0.70 -7.58 -13.87
N LEU A 73 0.84 -6.74 -12.82
CA LEU A 73 1.13 -5.33 -13.01
C LEU A 73 2.55 -5.17 -13.60
N PRO A 74 2.69 -4.56 -14.78
CA PRO A 74 3.97 -4.41 -15.44
C PRO A 74 5.01 -3.73 -14.54
N GLN A 75 6.17 -4.36 -14.41
CA GLN A 75 7.25 -3.85 -13.59
C GLN A 75 7.63 -2.42 -14.02
N GLY A 76 7.75 -1.52 -13.04
CA GLY A 76 8.16 -0.13 -13.28
C GLY A 76 7.05 0.84 -13.73
N ILE A 77 5.76 0.51 -13.57
CA ILE A 77 4.65 1.48 -13.78
C ILE A 77 4.80 2.72 -12.89
N PHE A 78 5.12 2.52 -11.61
CA PHE A 78 5.30 3.59 -10.64
C PHE A 78 6.69 4.21 -10.76
N ASN A 79 6.91 4.95 -11.84
CA ASN A 79 8.14 5.68 -12.13
C ASN A 79 7.82 7.18 -12.29
N ASN A 80 8.69 8.04 -11.78
CA ASN A 80 8.59 9.51 -11.88
C ASN A 80 8.37 10.01 -13.32
N ASN A 81 8.98 9.33 -14.31
CA ASN A 81 8.82 9.65 -15.74
C ASN A 81 7.44 9.28 -16.29
N ARG A 82 6.68 8.47 -15.56
CA ARG A 82 5.34 8.01 -15.92
C ARG A 82 4.24 8.75 -15.17
N VAL A 83 4.58 9.62 -14.23
CA VAL A 83 3.61 10.49 -13.56
C VAL A 83 3.03 11.46 -14.60
N ARG A 84 1.72 11.36 -14.81
CA ARG A 84 0.95 12.17 -15.76
C ARG A 84 0.34 13.39 -15.08
N GLU A 85 -0.28 13.17 -13.93
CA GLU A 85 -1.09 14.17 -13.23
C GLU A 85 -1.13 13.86 -11.72
N PHE A 86 -1.74 14.76 -10.96
CA PHE A 86 -1.92 14.66 -9.52
C PHE A 86 -3.39 14.77 -9.19
N VAL A 87 -3.83 14.01 -8.20
CA VAL A 87 -5.19 14.06 -7.67
C VAL A 87 -5.14 14.20 -6.17
N GLU A 88 -6.07 14.96 -5.61
CA GLU A 88 -6.24 15.10 -4.16
C GLU A 88 -7.06 13.92 -3.62
N CYS A 89 -6.61 13.32 -2.53
CA CYS A 89 -7.39 12.30 -1.84
C CYS A 89 -8.58 12.93 -1.12
N ASP A 90 -9.80 12.54 -1.48
CA ASP A 90 -11.04 13.07 -0.89
C ASP A 90 -11.11 12.95 0.64
N PHE A 91 -10.51 11.91 1.21
CA PHE A 91 -10.56 11.66 2.66
C PHE A 91 -9.52 12.45 3.46
N CYS A 92 -8.33 12.70 2.92
CA CYS A 92 -7.22 13.28 3.68
C CYS A 92 -6.60 14.54 3.08
N GLY A 93 -7.03 14.94 1.88
CA GLY A 93 -6.52 16.10 1.16
C GLY A 93 -5.08 15.96 0.64
N LYS A 94 -4.44 14.79 0.80
CA LYS A 94 -3.06 14.59 0.30
C LYS A 94 -3.05 14.35 -1.20
N ILE A 95 -2.12 15.01 -1.88
CA ILE A 95 -1.81 14.77 -3.29
C ILE A 95 -1.28 13.35 -3.54
N ARG A 96 -1.84 12.70 -4.55
CA ARG A 96 -1.48 11.38 -5.08
C ARG A 96 -1.09 11.46 -6.55
N CYS A 97 -0.15 10.63 -6.97
CA CYS A 97 0.34 10.57 -8.34
C CYS A 97 -0.55 9.67 -9.20
N ILE A 98 -0.92 10.16 -10.37
CA ILE A 98 -1.54 9.36 -11.43
C ILE A 98 -0.44 8.99 -12.43
N TYR A 99 -0.27 7.68 -12.66
CA TYR A 99 0.72 7.14 -13.57
C TYR A 99 0.09 6.73 -14.89
N LYS A 100 0.75 7.04 -16.00
CA LYS A 100 0.40 6.53 -17.32
C LYS A 100 1.32 5.39 -17.69
N TRP A 101 0.74 4.25 -18.08
CA TRP A 101 1.48 3.18 -18.72
C TRP A 101 1.13 3.12 -20.21
N MET A 102 2.12 2.86 -21.06
CA MET A 102 1.91 2.61 -22.49
C MET A 102 2.87 1.52 -22.97
N PRO A 103 2.39 0.31 -23.23
CA PRO A 103 3.06 -0.60 -24.17
C PRO A 103 2.74 -0.14 -25.58
N PRO A 104 3.66 -0.29 -26.53
CA PRO A 104 3.44 0.11 -27.92
C PRO A 104 2.23 -0.57 -28.61
N SER A 105 1.74 -1.71 -28.10
CA SER A 105 0.74 -2.57 -28.77
C SER A 105 -0.37 -3.13 -27.87
N HIS A 106 -0.60 -2.59 -26.67
CA HIS A 106 -1.50 -3.21 -25.68
C HIS A 106 -2.84 -2.48 -25.54
N GLU A 107 -3.89 -3.26 -25.27
CA GLU A 107 -5.28 -2.80 -25.05
C GLU A 107 -5.44 -1.75 -23.94
N LEU A 108 -4.47 -1.62 -23.02
CA LEU A 108 -4.53 -0.68 -21.89
C LEU A 108 -4.06 0.74 -22.29
N LYS A 109 -3.95 1.04 -23.59
CA LYS A 109 -3.55 2.35 -24.11
C LYS A 109 -4.54 3.43 -23.65
N GLY A 110 -4.06 4.34 -22.81
CA GLY A 110 -4.86 5.45 -22.28
C GLY A 110 -5.37 5.22 -20.85
N ILE A 111 -5.19 4.02 -20.31
CA ILE A 111 -5.50 3.72 -18.91
C ILE A 111 -4.47 4.35 -18.00
N VAL A 112 -4.96 4.88 -16.88
CA VAL A 112 -4.15 5.47 -15.81
C VAL A 112 -4.17 4.58 -14.59
N PHE A 113 -3.06 4.58 -13.86
CA PHE A 113 -2.84 3.74 -12.69
C PHE A 113 -2.59 4.61 -11.47
N ILE A 114 -3.10 4.15 -10.34
CA ILE A 114 -2.83 4.70 -9.01
C ILE A 114 -2.21 3.58 -8.17
N HIS A 115 -1.31 3.92 -7.28
CA HIS A 115 -0.67 2.95 -6.41
C HIS A 115 -1.65 2.43 -5.35
N GLN A 116 -2.10 1.18 -5.49
CA GLN A 116 -3.18 0.61 -4.67
C GLN A 116 -2.81 0.43 -3.19
N SER A 117 -1.52 0.32 -2.85
CA SER A 117 -1.07 0.19 -1.46
C SER A 117 -0.85 1.52 -0.73
N LEU A 118 -1.46 2.61 -1.22
CA LEU A 118 -1.47 3.89 -0.52
C LEU A 118 -2.63 3.99 0.47
N SER A 119 -2.32 4.40 1.69
CA SER A 119 -3.27 4.79 2.72
C SER A 119 -3.24 6.30 2.97
N CYS A 120 -4.24 6.84 3.67
CA CYS A 120 -4.23 8.25 4.09
C CYS A 120 -3.00 8.60 4.96
N ASP A 121 -2.43 7.64 5.67
CA ASP A 121 -1.22 7.82 6.48
C ASP A 121 0.07 7.78 5.64
N SER A 122 -0.01 7.22 4.43
CA SER A 122 1.15 7.15 3.54
C SER A 122 1.65 8.55 3.17
N PRO A 123 2.97 8.77 3.12
CA PRO A 123 3.55 10.03 2.70
C PRO A 123 3.27 10.32 1.22
N ILE A 124 3.63 11.52 0.79
CA ILE A 124 3.56 11.93 -0.61
C ILE A 124 4.57 11.11 -1.42
N GLU A 125 4.13 10.63 -2.57
CA GLU A 125 4.94 9.77 -3.43
C GLU A 125 6.17 10.54 -3.97
N SER A 126 7.30 9.85 -4.09
CA SER A 126 8.53 10.42 -4.66
C SER A 126 8.35 10.95 -6.08
N GLY A 127 7.40 10.38 -6.82
CA GLY A 127 6.96 10.85 -8.15
C GLY A 127 6.50 12.30 -8.17
N TYR A 128 5.96 12.82 -7.06
CA TYR A 128 5.63 14.24 -6.96
C TYR A 128 6.89 15.11 -7.08
N TYR A 129 7.94 14.76 -6.36
CA TYR A 129 9.15 15.58 -6.21
C TYR A 129 10.14 15.44 -7.36
N LEU A 130 10.22 14.24 -7.93
CA LEU A 130 11.21 13.90 -8.95
C LEU A 130 10.72 14.14 -10.38
N ASN A 131 9.44 14.47 -10.55
CA ASN A 131 8.86 14.78 -11.84
C ASN A 131 9.13 16.25 -12.24
N ARG A 132 9.28 16.49 -13.55
CA ARG A 132 9.68 17.79 -14.13
C ARG A 132 8.59 18.86 -14.18
N LEU A 133 7.35 18.51 -13.81
CA LEU A 133 6.25 19.47 -13.75
C LEU A 133 6.55 20.52 -12.68
N LYS A 134 6.47 21.80 -13.04
CA LYS A 134 6.68 22.92 -12.10
C LYS A 134 5.60 22.85 -11.01
N LYS A 135 6.02 22.59 -9.78
CA LYS A 135 5.15 22.40 -8.62
C LYS A 135 5.70 23.14 -7.40
N PRO A 136 4.82 23.57 -6.48
CA PRO A 136 5.27 24.13 -5.22
C PRO A 136 6.00 23.06 -4.39
N PRO A 137 7.00 23.44 -3.58
CA PRO A 137 7.55 22.54 -2.59
C PRO A 137 6.50 22.31 -1.48
N ILE A 138 6.24 21.04 -1.18
CA ILE A 138 5.30 20.60 -0.14
C ILE A 138 5.98 19.60 0.80
N CYS A 139 5.52 19.52 2.04
CA CYS A 139 6.05 18.56 3.01
C CYS A 139 5.76 17.11 2.59
N TYR A 140 6.79 16.26 2.68
CA TYR A 140 6.76 14.84 2.37
C TYR A 140 5.67 14.06 3.10
N TYR A 141 5.34 14.44 4.34
CA TYR A 141 4.40 13.68 5.17
C TYR A 141 2.96 14.20 5.10
N CYS A 142 2.77 15.50 4.91
CA CYS A 142 1.47 16.14 5.12
C CYS A 142 1.00 17.07 3.99
N ASP A 143 1.73 17.17 2.88
CA ASP A 143 1.35 18.01 1.71
C ASP A 143 1.35 19.54 1.95
N LYS A 144 1.61 19.99 3.18
CA LYS A 144 1.61 21.42 3.48
C LYS A 144 2.90 22.08 2.98
N ASN A 145 2.77 23.22 2.31
CA ASN A 145 3.88 24.08 1.89
C ASN A 145 4.28 25.12 2.95
N ASN A 146 3.50 25.26 4.03
CA ASN A 146 3.76 26.21 5.09
C ASN A 146 4.86 25.70 6.04
N SER A 147 5.71 26.62 6.48
CA SER A 147 6.74 26.37 7.52
C SER A 147 7.69 25.21 7.18
N LEU A 148 8.10 25.09 5.91
CA LEU A 148 9.13 24.14 5.50
C LEU A 148 10.47 24.49 6.17
N VAL A 149 11.07 23.48 6.77
CA VAL A 149 12.33 23.58 7.50
C VAL A 149 13.47 23.42 6.51
N LYS A 150 14.54 24.19 6.70
CA LYS A 150 15.74 24.07 5.88
C LYS A 150 16.51 22.82 6.28
N ALA A 151 16.82 21.97 5.30
CA ALA A 151 17.73 20.85 5.50
C ALA A 151 19.16 21.35 5.73
N THR A 152 19.95 20.61 6.51
CA THR A 152 21.36 20.90 6.72
C THR A 152 22.18 20.61 5.47
N ASP A 153 23.29 21.32 5.29
CA ASP A 153 24.19 21.12 4.16
C ASP A 153 24.70 19.67 4.10
N ASP A 154 25.01 19.06 5.25
CA ASP A 154 25.43 17.66 5.32
C ASP A 154 24.42 16.70 4.70
N LEU A 155 23.12 16.94 4.90
CA LEU A 155 22.06 16.12 4.30
C LEU A 155 21.99 16.33 2.79
N LEU A 156 22.05 17.58 2.33
CA LEU A 156 21.99 17.91 0.90
C LEU A 156 23.19 17.34 0.13
N HIS A 157 24.38 17.37 0.72
CA HIS A 157 25.58 16.80 0.12
C HIS A 157 25.57 15.27 0.19
N GLY A 158 25.11 14.69 1.31
CA GLY A 158 25.13 13.25 1.56
C GLY A 158 24.15 12.41 0.74
N TYR A 159 23.09 13.01 0.18
CA TYR A 159 22.02 12.27 -0.49
C TYR A 159 21.70 12.81 -1.89
N GLN A 160 21.19 11.93 -2.77
CA GLN A 160 20.71 12.30 -4.10
C GLN A 160 19.39 13.07 -4.03
N SER A 161 18.56 12.77 -3.04
CA SER A 161 17.30 13.49 -2.80
C SER A 161 17.05 13.63 -1.31
N VAL A 162 16.70 14.85 -0.89
CA VAL A 162 16.23 15.18 0.45
C VAL A 162 14.84 15.78 0.29
N TYR A 163 13.83 15.12 0.84
CA TYR A 163 12.44 15.52 0.65
C TYR A 163 12.04 16.58 1.69
N PRO A 164 11.26 17.61 1.31
CA PRO A 164 10.92 18.71 2.23
C PRO A 164 10.17 18.24 3.48
N LEU A 165 10.45 18.86 4.62
CA LEU A 165 9.81 18.62 5.91
C LEU A 165 9.27 19.93 6.46
N CYS A 166 8.05 19.95 7.01
CA CYS A 166 7.53 21.12 7.72
C CYS A 166 7.77 21.01 9.23
N SER A 167 7.76 22.15 9.92
CA SER A 167 7.98 22.25 11.36
C SER A 167 7.02 21.39 12.16
N ASN A 168 5.76 21.31 11.74
CA ASN A 168 4.74 20.53 12.45
C ASN A 168 5.05 19.04 12.39
N CYS A 169 5.38 18.51 11.21
CA CYS A 169 5.80 17.11 11.08
C CYS A 169 7.10 16.83 11.83
N GLN A 170 8.03 17.80 11.88
CA GLN A 170 9.24 17.67 12.67
C GLN A 170 8.94 17.56 14.18
N LEU A 171 8.05 18.42 14.71
CA LEU A 171 7.60 18.36 16.10
C LEU A 171 6.82 17.07 16.42
N SER A 172 6.11 16.52 15.43
CA SER A 172 5.47 15.21 15.52
C SER A 172 6.45 14.02 15.45
N GLY A 173 7.76 14.28 15.40
CA GLY A 173 8.80 13.25 15.46
C GLY A 173 9.30 12.76 14.09
N HIS A 174 8.88 13.36 12.98
CA HIS A 174 9.45 13.04 11.67
C HIS A 174 10.79 13.72 11.45
N SER A 175 11.69 13.02 10.77
CA SER A 175 12.94 13.56 10.24
C SER A 175 12.85 13.71 8.72
N PHE A 176 13.86 14.35 8.11
CA PHE A 176 13.93 14.45 6.65
C PHE A 176 13.99 13.04 6.04
N HIS A 177 13.06 12.75 5.14
CA HIS A 177 13.17 11.56 4.30
C HIS A 177 14.26 11.80 3.25
N THR A 178 15.10 10.80 3.00
CA THR A 178 16.27 10.90 2.11
C THR A 178 16.39 9.69 1.22
N TRP A 179 16.92 9.86 0.01
CA TRP A 179 17.16 8.78 -0.93
C TRP A 179 18.51 8.91 -1.64
N GLY A 180 19.12 7.77 -1.98
CA GLY A 180 20.36 7.70 -2.76
C GLY A 180 21.58 8.25 -2.02
N LYS A 181 21.96 7.63 -0.90
CA LYS A 181 23.16 8.01 -0.13
C LYS A 181 24.39 8.00 -1.03
N LYS A 182 25.08 9.15 -1.14
CA LYS A 182 26.31 9.29 -1.92
C LYS A 182 27.47 8.68 -1.14
N LYS A 183 28.26 7.84 -1.79
CA LYS A 183 29.52 7.35 -1.21
C LYS A 183 30.54 8.49 -1.28
N VAL A 184 31.03 8.94 -0.14
CA VAL A 184 32.15 9.88 -0.07
C VAL A 184 33.43 9.08 -0.35
N GLY A 185 34.06 9.32 -1.50
CA GLY A 185 35.36 8.75 -1.86
C GLY A 185 35.33 7.49 -2.72
N GLU A 186 35.13 7.64 -4.02
CA GLU A 186 35.88 6.88 -5.03
C GLU A 186 35.83 7.66 -6.34
N LEU A 187 37.00 8.03 -6.86
CA LEU A 187 37.14 8.68 -8.18
C LEU A 187 36.39 7.83 -9.21
N THR A 188 35.25 8.31 -9.69
CA THR A 188 34.49 7.68 -10.76
C THR A 188 35.38 7.58 -12.00
N ARG A 189 35.92 6.39 -12.26
CA ARG A 189 36.42 6.02 -13.58
C ARG A 189 35.23 6.10 -14.53
N LYS A 190 35.16 7.17 -15.32
CA LYS A 190 34.22 7.30 -16.45
C LYS A 190 34.37 6.03 -17.30
N ARG A 191 33.31 5.22 -17.40
CA ARG A 191 33.22 4.18 -18.44
C ARG A 191 33.25 4.89 -19.78
N LYS A 192 34.39 4.80 -20.47
CA LYS A 192 34.51 5.12 -21.89
C LYS A 192 33.61 4.12 -22.61
N LYS A 193 32.60 4.62 -23.33
CA LYS A 193 31.85 3.83 -24.30
C LYS A 193 32.80 3.59 -25.47
N GLU A 194 33.18 2.33 -25.68
CA GLU A 194 33.63 1.84 -26.99
C GLU A 194 32.41 1.56 -27.87
#